data_AF-A0A0R3RAU9-F1
#
_entry.id   AF-A0A0R3RAU9-F1
#
_cell.length_a   1.000
_cell.length_b   1.000
_cell.length_c   1.000
_cell.angle_alpha   90.00
_cell.angle_beta   90.00
_cell.angle_gamma   90.00
#
_symmetry.space_group_name_H-M   'P 1'
#
loop_
_entity.id
_entity.type
_entity.pdbx_description
1 polymer ?
#
loop_
_entity_poly.entity_id
_entity_poly.type
_entity_poly.pdbx_seq_one_letter_code
_entity_poly.pdbx_strand_id
1 'polypeptide(L)'
;MARMFTEIDGRIRKPRDHAGFRGTLRYVSLTVHSRAERTPRDDLIAWFYSMIELINGKLPWSNLIAAKDIEEAKRNETFENLCKDQPNISLEFAKVKN
;
A
#
# COMPACT_ATOMS: atom_id res chain seq x y z
N MET A 1 -4.44 14.51 -9.19
CA MET A 1 -5.39 14.21 -10.28
C MET A 1 -5.33 12.73 -10.60
N ALA A 2 -6.41 12.00 -10.29
CA ALA A 2 -6.60 10.61 -10.67
C ALA A 2 -6.93 10.54 -12.18
N ARG A 3 -6.38 9.54 -12.87
CA ARG A 3 -6.67 9.26 -14.28
C ARG A 3 -7.77 8.21 -14.34
N MET A 4 -8.75 8.39 -15.20
CA MET A 4 -9.78 7.37 -15.43
C MET A 4 -9.12 6.09 -15.97
N PHE A 5 -9.45 4.95 -15.36
CA PHE A 5 -8.83 3.64 -15.60
C PHE A 5 -9.18 3.07 -16.98
N THR A 6 -10.38 3.37 -17.47
CA THR A 6 -10.86 2.96 -18.78
C THR A 6 -10.91 4.13 -19.76
N GLU A 7 -10.96 3.80 -21.04
CA GLU A 7 -11.43 4.71 -22.08
C GLU A 7 -12.96 4.81 -22.04
N ILE A 8 -13.52 5.68 -22.88
CA ILE A 8 -14.97 5.91 -22.94
C ILE A 8 -15.70 4.63 -23.41
N ASP A 9 -15.04 3.79 -24.19
CA ASP A 9 -15.55 2.52 -24.71
C ASP A 9 -15.41 1.33 -23.72
N GLY A 10 -14.91 1.58 -22.51
CA GLY A 10 -14.71 0.56 -21.48
C GLY A 10 -13.39 -0.23 -21.59
N ARG A 11 -12.56 0.02 -22.60
CA ARG A 11 -11.24 -0.63 -22.70
C ARG A 11 -10.28 -0.10 -21.63
N ILE A 12 -9.45 -0.98 -21.08
CA ILE A 12 -8.41 -0.57 -20.12
C ILE A 12 -7.40 0.32 -20.84
N ARG A 13 -7.13 1.49 -20.27
CA ARG A 13 -6.13 2.41 -20.83
C ARG A 13 -4.74 1.82 -20.74
N LYS A 14 -3.96 2.03 -21.79
CA LYS A 14 -2.55 1.64 -21.78
C LYS A 14 -1.76 2.42 -20.70
N PRO A 15 -0.87 1.74 -19.98
CA PRO A 15 0.03 2.39 -19.03
C PRO A 15 0.97 3.35 -19.76
N ARG A 16 1.32 4.47 -19.13
CA ARG A 16 2.39 5.35 -19.60
C ARG A 16 3.75 4.73 -19.35
N ASP A 17 4.72 5.07 -20.20
CA ASP A 17 6.11 4.64 -20.03
C ASP A 17 6.73 5.19 -18.74
N HIS A 18 6.30 6.39 -18.32
CA HIS A 18 6.72 6.99 -17.07
C HIS A 18 5.56 7.70 -16.38
N ALA A 19 5.21 7.25 -15.18
CA ALA A 19 4.27 7.94 -14.31
C ALA A 19 5.03 8.79 -13.29
N GLY A 20 4.73 10.10 -13.29
CA GLY A 20 5.23 10.98 -12.23
C GLY A 20 4.77 10.49 -10.85
N PHE A 21 5.67 10.56 -9.87
CA PHE A 21 5.37 10.11 -8.51
C PHE A 21 4.37 11.05 -7.84
N ARG A 22 3.37 10.44 -7.21
CA ARG A 22 2.36 11.11 -6.41
C ARG A 22 2.01 10.22 -5.22
N GLY A 23 1.81 10.85 -4.06
CA GLY A 23 1.48 10.18 -2.81
C GLY A 23 2.62 10.24 -1.80
N THR A 24 2.42 9.59 -0.66
CA THR A 24 3.37 9.57 0.45
C THR A 24 4.24 8.32 0.36
N LEU A 25 5.57 8.47 0.34
CA LEU A 25 6.55 7.37 0.20
C LEU A 25 6.26 6.19 1.14
N ARG A 26 5.75 6.48 2.35
CA ARG A 26 5.36 5.48 3.34
C ARG A 26 4.27 4.52 2.84
N TYR A 27 3.26 4.98 2.12
CA TYR A 27 2.08 4.18 1.77
C TYR A 27 2.00 3.76 0.31
N VAL A 28 2.78 4.37 -0.59
CA VAL A 28 2.76 3.98 -2.01
C VAL A 28 3.24 2.53 -2.21
N SER A 29 2.71 1.86 -3.23
CA SER A 29 3.15 0.52 -3.62
C SER A 29 4.56 0.54 -4.24
N LEU A 30 5.17 -0.64 -4.35
CA LEU A 30 6.43 -0.83 -5.11
C LEU A 30 6.29 -0.43 -6.59
N THR A 31 5.12 -0.63 -7.20
CA THR A 31 4.84 -0.21 -8.59
C THR A 31 4.98 1.30 -8.75
N VAL A 32 4.46 2.07 -7.79
CA VAL A 32 4.54 3.53 -7.79
C VAL A 32 5.97 4.01 -7.49
N HIS A 33 6.73 3.30 -6.64
CA HIS A 33 8.17 3.55 -6.45
C HIS A 33 8.93 3.43 -7.77
N SER A 34 8.66 2.39 -8.54
CA SER A 34 9.27 2.14 -9.86
C SER A 34 8.74 3.03 -10.99
N ARG A 35 7.93 4.06 -10.70
CA ARG A 35 7.38 5.00 -11.69
C ARG A 35 6.53 4.37 -12.78
N ALA A 36 5.98 3.19 -12.51
CA ALA A 36 5.00 2.53 -13.37
C ALA A 36 3.60 3.16 -13.19
N GLU A 37 2.71 2.91 -14.15
CA GLU A 37 1.34 3.42 -14.10
C GLU A 37 0.60 2.95 -12.84
N ARG A 38 -0.05 3.89 -12.15
CA ARG A 38 -0.88 3.58 -10.99
C ARG A 38 -2.16 2.88 -11.44
N THR A 39 -2.49 1.80 -10.76
CA THR A 39 -3.67 0.98 -10.95
C THR A 39 -4.51 0.97 -9.66
N PRO A 40 -5.78 0.52 -9.70
CA PRO A 40 -6.60 0.38 -8.48
C PRO A 40 -5.96 -0.52 -7.40
N ARG A 41 -5.10 -1.48 -7.80
CA ARG A 41 -4.30 -2.31 -6.88
C ARG A 41 -3.41 -1.46 -5.96
N ASP A 42 -2.87 -0.36 -6.46
CA ASP A 42 -1.97 0.50 -5.69
C ASP A 42 -2.71 1.27 -4.58
N ASP A 43 -4.00 1.54 -4.78
CA ASP A 43 -4.86 2.12 -3.74
C ASP A 43 -5.15 1.09 -2.64
N LEU A 44 -5.38 -0.18 -2.98
CA LEU A 44 -5.54 -1.26 -2.00
C LEU A 44 -4.28 -1.49 -1.17
N ILE A 45 -3.09 -1.39 -1.77
CA ILE A 45 -1.81 -1.49 -1.04
C ILE A 45 -1.65 -0.32 -0.08
N ALA A 46 -1.94 0.91 -0.52
CA ALA A 46 -1.87 2.08 0.33
C ALA A 46 -2.87 2.02 1.50
N TRP A 47 -4.07 1.49 1.25
CA TRP A 47 -5.06 1.22 2.29
C TRP A 47 -4.55 0.17 3.28
N PHE A 48 -3.99 -0.93 2.80
CA PHE A 48 -3.44 -1.98 3.66
C PHE A 48 -2.31 -1.46 4.56
N TYR A 49 -1.33 -0.74 4.02
CA TYR A 49 -0.27 -0.14 4.84
C TYR A 49 -0.81 0.87 5.86
N SER A 50 -1.83 1.65 5.49
CA SER A 50 -2.50 2.56 6.42
C SER A 50 -3.19 1.81 7.57
N MET A 51 -3.84 0.68 7.28
CA MET A 51 -4.49 -0.16 8.30
C MET A 51 -3.47 -0.78 9.25
N ILE A 52 -2.36 -1.31 8.74
CA ILE A 52 -1.28 -1.86 9.58
C ILE A 52 -0.70 -0.78 10.49
N GLU A 53 -0.45 0.43 9.96
CA GLU A 53 0.03 1.53 10.79
C GLU A 53 -0.99 1.96 11.84
N LEU A 54 -2.28 1.96 11.51
CA LEU A 54 -3.35 2.30 12.45
C LEU A 54 -3.43 1.29 13.61
N ILE A 55 -3.28 0.00 13.33
CA ILE A 55 -3.38 -1.05 14.35
C ILE A 55 -2.08 -1.16 15.18
N ASN A 56 -0.92 -1.10 14.53
CA ASN A 56 0.38 -1.30 15.18
C ASN A 56 1.04 0.00 15.66
N GLY A 57 0.51 1.16 15.27
CA GLY A 57 1.08 2.49 15.51
C GLY A 57 2.27 2.85 14.61
N LYS A 58 2.84 1.89 13.87
CA LYS A 58 3.99 2.11 12.97
C LYS A 58 4.07 1.05 11.87
N LEU A 59 4.76 1.41 10.79
CA LEU A 59 5.27 0.48 9.77
C LEU A 59 6.76 0.20 10.01
N PRO A 60 7.28 -0.93 9.51
CA PRO A 60 8.72 -1.27 9.63
C PRO A 60 9.65 -0.17 9.08
N TRP A 61 9.20 0.56 8.05
CA TRP A 61 9.94 1.66 7.42
C TRP A 61 9.51 3.06 7.88
N SER A 62 8.76 3.21 8.98
CA SER A 62 8.24 4.53 9.41
C SER A 62 9.34 5.56 9.75
N ASN A 63 10.54 5.10 10.11
CA ASN A 63 11.69 5.94 10.46
C ASN A 63 12.66 6.19 9.29
N LEU A 64 12.38 5.63 8.12
CA LEU A 64 13.20 5.82 6.92
C LEU A 64 12.74 7.06 6.16
N ILE A 65 13.69 7.81 5.60
CA ILE A 65 13.42 9.06 4.86
C ILE A 65 13.71 8.88 3.37
N ALA A 66 14.81 8.21 3.02
CA ALA A 66 15.21 8.05 1.64
C ALA A 66 14.28 7.08 0.90
N ALA A 67 13.86 7.47 -0.30
CA ALA A 67 12.93 6.67 -1.10
C ALA A 67 13.46 5.25 -1.39
N LYS A 68 14.78 5.12 -1.62
CA LYS A 68 15.44 3.83 -1.87
C LYS A 68 15.37 2.91 -0.65
N ASP A 69 15.70 3.43 0.53
CA ASP A 69 15.66 2.65 1.77
C ASP A 69 14.24 2.18 2.09
N ILE A 70 13.24 3.04 1.86
CA ILE A 70 11.82 2.68 2.02
C ILE A 70 11.40 1.61 1.00
N GLU A 71 11.85 1.73 -0.25
CA GLU A 71 11.57 0.74 -1.29
C GLU A 71 12.18 -0.62 -0.93
N GLU A 72 13.43 -0.65 -0.51
CA GLU A 72 14.14 -1.87 -0.11
C GLU A 72 13.48 -2.52 1.11
N ALA A 73 13.16 -1.73 2.14
CA ALA A 73 12.42 -2.23 3.30
C ALA A 73 11.06 -2.83 2.90
N LYS A 74 10.35 -2.23 1.94
CA LYS A 74 9.09 -2.79 1.40
C LYS A 74 9.28 -4.08 0.62
N ARG A 75 10.41 -4.25 -0.09
CA ARG A 75 10.72 -5.47 -0.85
C ARG A 75 11.09 -6.64 0.06
N ASN A 76 11.77 -6.33 1.16
CA ASN A 76 12.21 -7.33 2.14
C ASN A 76 11.10 -7.72 3.12
N GLU A 77 9.97 -7.02 3.11
CA GLU A 77 8.87 -7.27 4.01
C GLU A 77 7.78 -8.13 3.37
N THR A 78 7.25 -9.10 4.13
CA THR A 78 6.17 -9.98 3.70
C THR A 78 4.83 -9.59 4.32
N PHE A 79 3.72 -10.04 3.71
CA PHE A 79 2.39 -9.78 4.27
C PHE A 79 2.24 -10.45 5.64
N GLU A 80 2.76 -11.66 5.79
CA GLU A 80 2.76 -12.44 7.02
C GLU A 80 3.48 -11.69 8.14
N ASN A 81 4.66 -11.13 7.86
CA ASN A 81 5.41 -10.36 8.83
C ASN A 81 4.73 -9.05 9.23
N LEU A 82 4.11 -8.33 8.27
CA LEU A 82 3.33 -7.11 8.57
C LEU A 82 2.13 -7.42 9.47
N CYS A 83 1.55 -8.61 9.30
CA CYS A 83 0.37 -9.04 10.02
C CYS A 83 0.66 -9.82 11.32
N LYS A 84 1.93 -10.06 11.67
CA LYS A 84 2.29 -10.97 12.77
C LYS A 84 1.75 -10.53 14.14
N ASP A 85 1.68 -9.22 14.36
CA ASP A 85 1.26 -8.61 15.64
C ASP A 85 -0.22 -8.17 15.62
N GLN A 86 -0.96 -8.54 14.57
CA GLN A 86 -2.35 -8.13 14.44
C GLN A 86 -3.22 -8.90 15.45
N PRO A 87 -4.11 -8.20 16.18
CA PRO A 87 -5.09 -8.88 17.02
C PRO A 87 -5.94 -9.79 16.13
N ASN A 88 -6.28 -10.97 16.62
CA ASN A 88 -7.29 -11.79 15.98
C ASN A 88 -8.66 -11.15 16.24
N ILE A 89 -8.99 -10.14 15.43
CA ILE A 89 -10.19 -9.31 15.57
C ILE A 89 -11.44 -10.18 15.66
N SER A 90 -11.51 -11.30 14.93
CA SER A 90 -12.64 -12.23 15.00
C SER A 90 -12.79 -12.85 16.39
N LEU A 91 -11.69 -13.24 17.02
CA LEU A 91 -11.67 -13.79 18.38
C LEU A 91 -11.94 -12.72 19.45
N GLU A 92 -11.36 -11.52 19.32
CA GLU A 92 -11.59 -10.42 20.27
C GLU A 92 -13.03 -9.91 20.20
N PHE A 93 -13.60 -9.77 18.99
CA PHE A 93 -14.99 -9.34 18.82
C PHE A 93 -15.99 -10.39 19.34
N ALA A 94 -15.65 -11.68 19.26
CA ALA A 94 -16.45 -12.75 19.84
C ALA A 94 -16.45 -12.73 21.38
N LYS A 95 -15.36 -12.29 22.02
CA LYS A 95 -15.28 -12.14 23.49
C LYS A 95 -16.13 -11.01 24.03
N VAL A 96 -16.32 -9.93 23.25
CA VAL A 96 -17.10 -8.74 23.65
C VAL A 96 -18.61 -8.96 23.61
N LYS A 97 -19.09 -10.03 22.95
CA LYS A 97 -20.52 -10.34 22.81
C LYS A 97 -21.07 -11.35 23.84
N ASN A 98 -20.24 -11.81 24.77
CA ASN A 98 -20.64 -12.57 25.97
C ASN A 98 -20.54 -11.69 27.21
#